data_AF-A0A812WT51-F1
#
_entry.id   AF-A0A812WT51-F1
#
_cell.length_a   1.000
_cell.length_b   1.000
_cell.length_c   1.000
_cell.angle_alpha   90.00
_cell.angle_beta   90.00
_cell.angle_gamma   90.00
#
_symmetry.space_group_name_H-M   'P 1'
#
loop_
_entity.id
_entity.type
_entity.pdbx_description
1 polymer ?
#
loop_
_entity_poly.entity_id
_entity_poly.type
_entity_poly.pdbx_seq_one_letter_code
_entity_poly.pdbx_strand_id
1 'polypeptide(L)'
;MNQAQFVDLWERSAEADAFDAFISHTWATPGYQKFLSLLLSSYWHYAIAAWLLSAILLTILYALGVLPLVVLIASNMQGYQVDIPCGPWIFLSTFFSATCGLFCAPYLASCTCRTSRCFYDAACVNQVDPVQRERGIYGIGGFLAISRQLWILWSPPYLSRLWC
;
A
#
# COMPACT_ATOMS: atom_id res chain seq x y z
N MET A 1 -15.10 -8.35 -12.34
CA MET A 1 -15.59 -6.96 -12.37
C MET A 1 -16.71 -6.90 -13.38
N ASN A 2 -17.77 -6.15 -13.07
CA ASN A 2 -18.93 -6.00 -13.96
C ASN A 2 -18.73 -4.79 -14.87
N GLN A 3 -19.47 -4.74 -15.98
CA GLN A 3 -19.36 -3.67 -16.99
C GLN A 3 -19.57 -2.26 -16.39
N ALA A 4 -20.52 -2.10 -15.46
CA ALA A 4 -20.76 -0.83 -14.77
C ALA A 4 -19.55 -0.35 -13.95
N GLN A 5 -18.76 -1.26 -13.37
CA GLN A 5 -17.56 -0.88 -12.60
C GLN A 5 -16.46 -0.35 -13.52
N PHE A 6 -16.37 -0.84 -14.75
CA PHE A 6 -15.39 -0.32 -15.72
C PHE A 6 -15.78 1.06 -16.24
N VAL A 7 -17.08 1.34 -16.40
CA VAL A 7 -17.55 2.69 -16.75
C VAL A 7 -17.18 3.68 -15.65
N ASP A 8 -17.49 3.37 -14.40
CA ASP A 8 -17.15 4.23 -13.24
C ASP A 8 -15.63 4.50 -13.15
N LEU A 9 -14.81 3.46 -13.35
CA LEU A 9 -13.35 3.62 -13.36
C LEU A 9 -12.84 4.49 -14.52
N TRP A 10 -13.42 4.31 -15.70
CA TRP A 10 -13.08 5.09 -16.88
C TRP A 10 -13.46 6.57 -16.71
N GLU A 11 -14.65 6.85 -16.17
CA GLU A 11 -15.10 8.23 -15.89
C GLU A 11 -14.25 8.94 -14.83
N ARG A 12 -13.64 8.17 -13.91
CA ARG A 12 -12.69 8.68 -12.91
C ARG A 12 -11.27 8.86 -13.43
N SER A 13 -10.98 8.36 -14.63
CA SER A 13 -9.68 8.58 -15.27
C SER A 13 -9.57 10.02 -15.78
N ALA A 14 -8.34 10.50 -15.95
CA ALA A 14 -8.08 11.84 -16.43
C ALA A 14 -6.95 11.82 -17.46
N GLU A 15 -7.00 12.73 -18.42
CA GLU A 15 -5.91 12.93 -19.38
C GLU A 15 -4.65 13.41 -18.65
N ALA A 16 -3.50 12.88 -19.06
CA ALA A 16 -2.22 13.20 -18.46
C ALA A 16 -1.13 13.24 -19.54
N ASP A 17 -0.31 14.29 -19.52
CA ASP A 17 0.81 14.46 -20.45
C ASP A 17 1.98 13.49 -20.16
N ALA A 18 2.08 13.01 -18.92
CA ALA A 18 3.09 12.08 -18.46
C ALA A 18 2.58 11.26 -17.25
N PHE A 19 3.16 10.07 -17.05
CA PHE A 19 2.87 9.22 -15.90
C PHE A 19 4.10 9.01 -15.02
N ASP A 20 3.89 8.99 -13.71
CA ASP A 20 4.92 8.62 -12.75
C ASP A 20 5.23 7.13 -12.78
N ALA A 21 4.20 6.31 -13.01
CA ALA A 21 4.32 4.86 -13.07
C ALA A 21 3.33 4.23 -14.05
N PHE A 22 3.79 3.24 -14.80
CA PHE A 22 2.99 2.31 -15.58
C PHE A 22 2.78 1.03 -14.77
N ILE A 23 1.54 0.64 -14.49
CA ILE A 23 1.26 -0.56 -13.69
C ILE A 23 0.94 -1.73 -14.63
N SER A 24 1.92 -2.62 -14.81
CA SER A 24 1.73 -3.90 -15.49
C SER A 24 1.22 -4.95 -14.50
N HIS A 25 0.14 -5.63 -14.85
CA HIS A 25 -0.52 -6.57 -13.96
C HIS A 25 -1.32 -7.63 -14.72
N THR A 26 -1.68 -8.73 -14.06
CA THR A 26 -2.58 -9.74 -14.64
C THR A 26 -4.01 -9.62 -14.10
N TRP A 27 -4.97 -9.72 -15.01
CA TRP A 27 -6.40 -9.66 -14.71
C TRP A 27 -6.88 -10.84 -13.85
N ALA A 28 -6.15 -11.97 -13.86
CA ALA A 28 -6.46 -13.16 -13.09
C ALA A 28 -6.23 -13.00 -11.57
N THR A 29 -5.36 -12.08 -11.15
CA THR A 29 -5.05 -11.87 -9.73
C THR A 29 -6.12 -11.02 -9.05
N PRO A 30 -6.56 -11.38 -7.82
CA PRO A 30 -7.54 -10.58 -7.07
C PRO A 30 -7.07 -9.14 -6.82
N GLY A 31 -8.01 -8.18 -6.90
CA GLY A 31 -7.71 -6.75 -6.75
C GLY A 31 -7.12 -6.38 -5.39
N TYR A 32 -7.55 -7.02 -4.30
CA TYR A 32 -7.04 -6.71 -2.96
C TYR A 32 -5.54 -7.03 -2.82
N GLN A 33 -5.02 -8.06 -3.50
CA GLN A 33 -3.59 -8.39 -3.47
C GLN A 33 -2.78 -7.30 -4.19
N LYS A 34 -3.27 -6.84 -5.35
CA LYS A 34 -2.67 -5.73 -6.09
C LYS A 34 -2.64 -4.46 -5.24
N PHE A 35 -3.77 -4.15 -4.60
CA PHE A 35 -3.90 -2.99 -3.73
C PHE A 35 -2.92 -3.06 -2.54
N LEU A 36 -2.85 -4.19 -1.83
CA LEU A 36 -1.93 -4.36 -0.71
C LEU A 36 -0.46 -4.24 -1.14
N SER A 37 -0.09 -4.83 -2.28
CA SER A 37 1.27 -4.71 -2.83
C SER A 37 1.63 -3.27 -3.15
N LEU A 38 0.73 -2.53 -3.81
CA LEU A 38 0.92 -1.11 -4.13
C LEU A 38 0.95 -0.23 -2.88
N LEU A 39 0.09 -0.53 -1.90
CA LEU A 39 0.02 0.18 -0.63
C LEU A 39 1.34 0.05 0.14
N LEU A 40 1.84 -1.18 0.26
CA LEU A 40 3.09 -1.45 0.94
C LEU A 40 4.29 -0.87 0.19
N SER A 41 4.37 -1.03 -1.13
CA SER A 41 5.51 -0.53 -1.91
C SER A 41 5.61 1.00 -1.90
N SER A 42 4.46 1.69 -1.96
CA SER A 42 4.42 3.15 -2.09
C SER A 42 4.43 3.87 -0.74
N TYR A 43 3.83 3.27 0.30
CA TYR A 43 3.52 3.96 1.56
C TYR A 43 4.15 3.35 2.82
N TRP A 44 5.11 2.43 2.72
CA TRP A 44 5.79 1.85 3.89
C TRP A 44 6.39 2.89 4.84
N HIS A 45 6.89 4.01 4.32
CA HIS A 45 7.45 5.10 5.12
C HIS A 45 6.42 5.66 6.13
N TYR A 46 5.14 5.76 5.75
CA TYR A 46 4.07 6.22 6.64
C TYR A 46 3.80 5.22 7.75
N ALA A 47 3.86 3.92 7.46
CA ALA A 47 3.72 2.87 8.46
C ALA A 47 4.85 2.95 9.50
N ILE A 48 6.09 3.15 9.05
CA ILE A 48 7.24 3.32 9.95
C ILE A 48 7.15 4.62 10.75
N ALA A 49 6.75 5.72 10.13
CA ALA A 49 6.58 6.99 10.84
C ALA A 49 5.52 6.88 11.94
N ALA A 50 4.35 6.30 11.63
CA ALA A 50 3.30 6.07 12.62
C ALA A 50 3.78 5.14 13.75
N TRP A 51 4.47 4.05 13.39
CA TRP A 51 5.09 3.12 14.34
C TRP A 51 6.06 3.82 15.28
N LEU A 52 7.00 4.61 14.75
CA LEU A 52 7.98 5.37 15.52
C LEU A 52 7.32 6.36 16.47
N LEU A 53 6.33 7.12 15.99
CA LEU A 53 5.59 8.09 16.80
C LEU A 53 4.86 7.42 17.96
N SER A 54 4.19 6.29 17.70
CA SER A 54 3.52 5.50 18.73
C SER A 54 4.51 4.92 19.75
N ALA A 55 5.64 4.39 19.29
CA ALA A 55 6.69 3.87 20.17
C ALA A 55 7.24 4.96 21.11
N ILE A 56 7.59 6.13 20.56
CA ILE A 56 8.09 7.28 21.34
C ILE A 56 7.05 7.73 22.36
N LEU A 57 5.79 7.90 21.92
CA LEU A 57 4.69 8.32 22.79
C LEU A 57 4.50 7.34 23.96
N LEU A 58 4.50 6.04 23.69
CA LEU A 58 4.35 5.04 24.74
C LEU A 58 5.54 5.01 25.69
N THR A 59 6.77 5.13 25.18
CA THR A 59 7.96 5.25 26.05
C THR A 59 7.84 6.44 27.00
N ILE A 60 7.37 7.58 26.52
CA ILE A 60 7.12 8.77 27.36
C ILE A 60 6.03 8.46 28.41
N LEU A 61 4.92 7.85 28.01
CA LEU A 61 3.83 7.53 28.95
C LEU A 61 4.24 6.50 30.03
N TYR A 62 5.10 5.55 29.69
CA TYR A 62 5.70 4.65 30.69
C TYR A 62 6.65 5.40 31.62
N ALA A 63 7.50 6.28 31.09
CA ALA A 63 8.41 7.09 31.91
C ALA A 63 7.67 8.01 32.88
N LEU A 64 6.48 8.50 32.49
CA LEU A 64 5.59 9.29 33.33
C LEU A 64 4.74 8.45 34.31
N GLY A 65 4.84 7.12 34.26
CA GLY A 65 4.05 6.23 35.12
C GLY A 65 2.54 6.23 34.84
N VAL A 66 2.12 6.76 33.69
CA VAL A 66 0.69 6.82 33.30
C VAL A 66 0.19 5.44 32.87
N LEU A 67 1.04 4.68 32.16
CA LEU A 67 0.71 3.32 31.74
C LEU A 67 1.21 2.28 32.74
N PRO A 68 0.36 1.31 33.15
CA PRO A 68 0.77 0.25 34.04
C PRO A 68 1.64 -0.78 33.32
N LEU A 69 2.71 -1.22 33.98
CA LEU A 69 3.48 -2.40 33.57
C LEU A 69 2.86 -3.64 34.21
N VAL A 70 1.91 -4.25 33.51
CA VAL A 70 1.03 -5.29 34.08
C VAL A 70 1.64 -6.70 33.97
N VAL A 71 2.49 -6.95 32.98
CA VAL A 71 3.01 -8.30 32.71
C VAL A 71 4.39 -8.43 33.33
N LEU A 72 4.60 -9.42 34.20
CA LEU A 72 5.92 -9.78 34.70
C LEU A 72 6.43 -10.97 33.89
N ILE A 73 7.56 -10.78 33.21
CA ILE A 73 8.24 -11.86 32.50
C ILE A 73 9.35 -12.37 33.42
N ALA A 74 9.17 -13.57 33.95
CA ALA A 74 10.23 -14.25 34.70
C ALA A 74 11.37 -14.60 33.73
N SER A 75 12.55 -14.04 33.99
CA SER A 75 13.74 -14.29 33.20
C SER A 75 14.86 -14.80 34.10
N ASN A 76 15.58 -15.84 33.66
CA ASN A 76 16.76 -16.31 34.38
C ASN A 76 17.99 -15.60 33.81
N MET A 77 18.59 -14.71 34.60
CA MET A 77 19.84 -14.05 34.25
C MET A 77 20.92 -14.55 35.21
N GLN A 78 21.86 -15.34 34.68
CA GLN A 78 22.98 -15.90 35.45
C GLN A 78 22.55 -16.65 36.73
N GLY A 79 21.47 -17.44 36.68
CA GLY A 79 20.97 -18.20 37.83
C GLY A 79 20.04 -17.43 38.75
N TYR A 80 19.92 -16.10 38.60
CA TYR A 80 18.95 -15.30 39.33
C TYR A 80 17.64 -15.16 38.53
N GLN A 81 16.52 -15.43 39.20
CA GLN A 81 15.19 -15.13 38.67
C GLN A 81 14.94 -13.63 38.81
N VAL A 82 14.82 -12.93 37.69
CA VAL A 82 14.51 -11.50 37.63
C VAL A 82 13.19 -11.35 36.89
N ASP A 83 12.21 -10.73 37.56
CA ASP A 83 10.94 -10.38 36.95
C ASP A 83 11.10 -9.06 36.20
N ILE A 84 11.01 -9.12 34.87
CA ILE A 84 11.06 -7.93 34.01
C ILE A 84 9.63 -7.45 33.79
N PRO A 85 9.26 -6.25 34.27
CA PRO A 85 7.96 -5.68 33.98
C PRO A 85 7.89 -5.30 32.50
N CYS A 86 6.94 -5.89 31.79
CA CYS A 86 6.65 -5.69 30.39
C CYS A 86 5.28 -5.01 30.24
N GLY A 87 5.25 -4.00 29.38
CA GLY A 87 4.04 -3.29 29.03
C GLY A 87 3.48 -3.83 27.71
N PRO A 88 2.48 -4.73 27.70
CA PRO A 88 1.95 -5.34 26.47
C PRO A 88 1.41 -4.31 25.48
N TRP A 89 1.05 -3.13 25.98
CA TRP A 89 0.58 -2.00 25.20
C TRP A 89 1.57 -1.55 24.12
N ILE A 90 2.88 -1.73 24.35
CA ILE A 90 3.88 -1.34 23.34
C ILE A 90 3.74 -2.19 22.09
N PHE A 91 3.63 -3.51 22.22
CA PHE A 91 3.50 -4.41 21.08
C PHE A 91 2.16 -4.21 20.36
N LEU A 92 1.07 -4.11 21.12
CA LEU A 92 -0.26 -3.93 20.55
C LEU A 92 -0.36 -2.59 19.81
N SER A 93 -0.06 -1.49 20.50
CA SER A 93 -0.18 -0.15 19.94
C SER A 93 0.75 0.09 18.76
N THR A 94 1.98 -0.44 18.80
CA THR A 94 2.90 -0.26 17.67
C THR A 94 2.43 -1.03 16.43
N PHE A 95 1.90 -2.25 16.58
CA PHE A 95 1.32 -3.00 15.46
C PHE A 95 0.09 -2.30 14.87
N PHE A 96 -0.85 -1.87 15.72
CA PHE A 96 -2.06 -1.17 15.26
C PHE A 96 -1.72 0.20 14.65
N SER A 97 -0.78 0.94 15.23
CA SER A 97 -0.37 2.23 14.69
C SER A 97 0.30 2.09 13.32
N ALA A 98 1.15 1.08 13.12
CA ALA A 98 1.78 0.82 11.82
C ALA A 98 0.73 0.47 10.75
N THR A 99 -0.23 -0.41 11.07
CA THR A 99 -1.29 -0.80 10.14
C THR A 99 -2.22 0.37 9.84
N CYS A 100 -2.69 1.11 10.85
CA CYS A 100 -3.46 2.33 10.66
C CYS A 100 -2.70 3.37 9.82
N GLY A 101 -1.41 3.60 10.10
CA GLY A 101 -0.57 4.50 9.32
C GLY A 101 -0.50 4.11 7.85
N LEU A 102 -0.40 2.82 7.55
CA LEU A 102 -0.40 2.30 6.18
C LEU A 102 -1.74 2.54 5.47
N PHE A 103 -2.88 2.25 6.10
CA PHE A 103 -4.20 2.45 5.50
C PHE A 103 -4.64 3.91 5.41
N CYS A 104 -4.16 4.77 6.33
CA CYS A 104 -4.39 6.21 6.29
C CYS A 104 -3.47 6.92 5.28
N ALA A 105 -2.38 6.29 4.85
CA ALA A 105 -1.36 6.93 4.02
C ALA A 105 -1.86 7.51 2.69
N PRO A 106 -2.76 6.85 1.91
CA PRO A 106 -3.27 7.44 0.67
C PRO A 106 -4.04 8.74 0.91
N TYR A 107 -4.78 8.83 2.02
CA TYR A 107 -5.54 10.03 2.40
C TYR A 107 -4.61 11.15 2.88
N LEU A 108 -3.59 10.82 3.68
CA LEU A 108 -2.58 11.78 4.15
C LEU A 108 -1.70 12.29 3.00
N ALA A 109 -1.32 11.42 2.07
CA ALA A 109 -0.56 11.77 0.88
C ALA A 109 -1.37 12.71 -0.04
N SER A 110 -2.68 12.48 -0.14
CA SER A 110 -3.59 13.36 -0.89
C SER A 110 -3.63 14.78 -0.30
N CYS A 111 -3.58 14.93 1.03
CA CYS A 111 -3.51 16.23 1.69
C CYS A 111 -2.16 16.95 1.52
N THR A 112 -1.08 16.23 1.22
CA THR A 112 0.28 16.78 1.09
C THR A 112 0.67 17.13 -0.36
N CYS A 113 -0.32 17.27 -1.25
CA CYS A 113 -0.17 17.66 -2.66
C CYS A 113 0.71 16.73 -3.51
N ARG A 114 1.03 15.51 -3.05
CA ARG A 114 1.75 14.49 -3.82
C ARG A 114 0.78 13.51 -4.46
N THR A 115 0.09 13.94 -5.50
CA THR A 115 -0.74 13.05 -6.31
C THR A 115 0.13 12.44 -7.41
N SER A 116 0.54 11.19 -7.22
CA SER A 116 1.24 10.42 -8.27
C SER A 116 0.24 10.00 -9.35
N ARG A 117 0.56 10.26 -10.61
CA ARG A 117 -0.28 9.83 -11.75
C ARG A 117 0.23 8.50 -12.28
N CYS A 118 -0.63 7.49 -12.32
CA CYS A 118 -0.26 6.18 -12.84
C CYS A 118 -1.17 5.76 -13.98
N PHE A 119 -0.59 5.04 -14.94
CA PHE A 119 -1.36 4.35 -15.96
C PHE A 119 -1.79 2.99 -15.42
N TYR A 120 -3.11 2.76 -15.41
CA TYR A 120 -3.73 1.50 -15.02
C TYR A 120 -4.73 1.09 -16.11
N ASP A 121 -4.38 0.08 -16.90
CA ASP A 121 -5.12 -0.38 -18.09
C ASP A 121 -6.62 -0.62 -17.85
N ALA A 122 -7.01 -1.16 -16.69
CA ALA A 122 -8.43 -1.40 -16.38
C ALA A 122 -9.25 -0.12 -16.16
N ALA A 123 -8.61 1.03 -15.89
CA ALA A 123 -9.27 2.33 -15.75
C ALA A 123 -8.96 3.28 -16.92
N CYS A 124 -7.75 3.26 -17.45
CA CYS A 124 -7.26 4.15 -18.52
C CYS A 124 -7.50 3.62 -19.93
N VAL A 125 -8.08 2.42 -20.11
CA VAL A 125 -8.56 1.91 -21.40
C VAL A 125 -10.05 1.64 -21.27
N ASN A 126 -10.85 2.13 -22.22
CA ASN A 126 -12.30 1.95 -22.20
C ASN A 126 -12.64 0.47 -22.39
N GLN A 127 -13.02 -0.20 -21.30
CA GLN A 127 -13.34 -1.63 -21.33
C GLN A 127 -14.76 -1.92 -21.82
N VAL A 128 -15.54 -0.92 -22.23
CA VAL A 128 -16.95 -1.09 -22.64
C VAL A 128 -17.12 -0.95 -24.14
N ASP A 129 -16.60 0.13 -24.73
CA ASP A 129 -16.66 0.35 -26.17
C ASP A 129 -15.55 -0.44 -26.88
N PRO A 130 -15.87 -1.42 -27.74
CA PRO A 130 -14.88 -2.23 -28.42
C PRO A 130 -13.91 -1.41 -29.29
N VAL A 131 -14.37 -0.33 -29.93
CA VAL A 131 -13.53 0.50 -30.81
C VAL A 131 -12.52 1.30 -29.99
N GLN A 132 -12.95 1.90 -28.89
CA GLN A 132 -12.05 2.61 -27.98
C GLN A 132 -11.11 1.65 -27.24
N ARG A 133 -11.59 0.46 -26.89
CA ARG A 133 -10.76 -0.59 -26.26
C ARG A 133 -9.60 -0.97 -27.16
N GLU A 134 -9.89 -1.27 -28.42
CA GLU A 134 -8.89 -1.63 -29.42
C GLU A 134 -7.85 -0.52 -29.61
N ARG A 135 -8.29 0.73 -29.78
CA ARG A 135 -7.40 1.90 -29.86
C ARG A 135 -6.54 2.06 -28.61
N GLY A 136 -7.12 1.88 -27.43
CA GLY A 136 -6.40 1.96 -26.16
C GLY A 136 -5.33 0.86 -26.03
N ILE A 137 -5.64 -0.37 -26.45
CA ILE A 137 -4.69 -1.50 -26.45
C ILE A 137 -3.52 -1.21 -27.40
N TYR A 138 -3.79 -0.76 -28.63
CA TYR A 138 -2.74 -0.37 -29.56
C TYR A 138 -1.91 0.84 -29.07
N GLY A 139 -2.49 1.68 -28.23
CA GLY A 139 -1.84 2.83 -27.59
C GLY A 139 -0.98 2.50 -26.37
N ILE A 140 -1.00 1.27 -25.84
CA ILE A 140 -0.27 0.89 -24.61
C ILE A 140 1.23 1.22 -24.69
N GLY A 141 1.85 0.97 -25.83
CA GLY A 141 3.27 1.29 -26.05
C GLY A 141 3.55 2.80 -25.92
N GLY A 142 2.62 3.65 -26.35
CA GLY A 142 2.70 5.10 -26.18
C GLY A 142 2.64 5.51 -24.72
N PHE A 143 1.68 4.97 -23.96
CA PHE A 143 1.58 5.23 -22.51
C PHE A 143 2.82 4.78 -21.75
N LEU A 144 3.40 3.63 -22.12
CA LEU A 144 4.65 3.16 -21.55
C LEU A 144 5.83 4.10 -21.87
N ALA A 145 5.89 4.63 -23.11
CA ALA A 145 6.96 5.53 -23.53
C ALA A 145 6.96 6.88 -22.77
N ILE A 146 5.79 7.36 -22.33
CA ILE A 146 5.65 8.59 -21.53
C ILE A 146 5.59 8.33 -20.01
N SER A 147 5.84 7.08 -19.57
CA SER A 147 5.86 6.71 -18.15
C SER A 147 7.28 6.74 -17.59
N ARG A 148 7.48 7.35 -16.42
CA ARG A 148 8.78 7.47 -15.76
C ARG A 148 9.29 6.14 -15.20
N GLN A 149 8.38 5.24 -14.80
CA GLN A 149 8.70 3.95 -14.21
C GLN A 149 7.73 2.86 -14.69
N LEU A 150 8.20 1.62 -14.73
CA LEU A 150 7.37 0.44 -14.96
C LEU A 150 7.28 -0.38 -13.68
N TRP A 151 6.07 -0.55 -13.15
CA TRP A 151 5.79 -1.36 -11.97
C TRP A 151 5.12 -2.65 -12.41
N ILE A 152 5.75 -3.79 -12.12
CA ILE A 152 5.22 -5.10 -12.49
C ILE A 152 4.70 -5.79 -11.24
N LEU A 153 3.39 -6.03 -11.18
CA LEU A 153 2.75 -6.75 -10.08
C LEU A 153 2.88 -8.27 -10.29
N TRP A 154 3.93 -8.84 -9.70
CA TRP A 154 4.24 -10.25 -9.83
C TRP A 154 3.19 -11.13 -9.16
N SER A 155 2.73 -12.13 -9.90
CA SER A 155 1.85 -13.17 -9.38
C SER A 155 2.10 -14.49 -10.12
N PRO A 156 1.74 -15.66 -9.55
CA PRO A 156 1.92 -16.93 -10.23
C PRO A 156 1.37 -16.99 -11.67
N PRO A 157 0.14 -16.49 -11.98
CA PRO A 157 -0.34 -16.45 -13.36
C PRO A 157 0.37 -15.44 -14.26
N TYR A 158 0.99 -14.40 -13.70
CA TYR A 158 1.81 -13.47 -14.48
C TYR A 158 3.12 -14.12 -14.94
N LEU A 159 3.67 -15.05 -14.17
CA LEU A 159 4.93 -15.73 -14.51
C LEU A 159 4.73 -16.90 -15.48
N SER A 160 3.54 -17.50 -15.51
CA SER A 160 3.22 -18.60 -16.43
C SER A 160 2.77 -18.14 -17.81
N ARG A 161 2.23 -16.93 -17.91
CA ARG A 161 1.94 -16.26 -19.17
C ARG A 161 3.02 -15.20 -19.38
N LEU A 162 4.04 -15.52 -20.19
CA LEU A 162 4.91 -14.49 -20.77
C LEU A 162 4.04 -13.36 -21.32
N TRP A 163 4.54 -12.12 -21.27
CA TRP A 163 3.88 -10.83 -21.55
C TRP A 163 3.08 -10.77 -22.89
N CYS A 164 2.03 -11.60 -22.99
CA CYS A 164 1.22 -11.97 -24.16
C CYS A 164 -0.17 -12.42 -23.67
#